data_AF-A0A6B3HK60-F1
#
_entry.id   AF-A0A6B3HK60-F1
#
_cell.length_a   1.000
_cell.length_b   1.000
_cell.length_c   1.000
_cell.angle_alpha   90.00
_cell.angle_beta   90.00
_cell.angle_gamma   90.00
#
_symmetry.space_group_name_H-M   'P 1'
#
loop_
_entity.id
_entity.type
_entity.pdbx_description
1 polymer ?
#
loop_
_entity_poly.entity_id
_entity_poly.type
_entity_poly.pdbx_seq_one_letter_code
_entity_poly.pdbx_strand_id
1 'polypeptide(L)' 'MELDAGGRAVRLSNPDKVYFPEKGYTKRDVAEYFLAVGPG' A
#
# COMPACT_ATOMS: atom_id res chain seq x y z
N MET A 1 -5.48 -6.22 5.01
CA MET A 1 -4.67 -7.24 4.31
C MET A 1 -3.27 -7.27 4.89
N GLU A 2 -2.46 -8.24 4.52
CA GLU A 2 -1.06 -8.34 4.91
C GLU A 2 -0.19 -8.13 3.67
N LEU A 3 0.94 -7.44 3.84
CA LEU A 3 1.93 -7.15 2.80
C LEU A 3 3.28 -7.69 3.25
N ASP A 4 4.04 -8.27 2.34
CA ASP A 4 5.46 -8.54 2.55
C ASP A 4 6.27 -7.32 2.12
N ALA A 5 7.00 -6.73 3.06
CA ALA A 5 7.94 -5.64 2.80
C ALA A 5 9.32 -6.08 3.28
N GLY A 6 10.12 -6.65 2.39
CA GLY A 6 11.51 -7.01 2.64
C GLY A 6 11.64 -8.18 3.60
N GLY A 7 10.76 -9.17 3.49
CA GLY A 7 10.68 -10.31 4.41
C GLY A 7 10.02 -9.98 5.74
N ARG A 8 9.42 -8.78 5.88
CA ARG A 8 8.61 -8.41 7.03
C ARG A 8 7.13 -8.39 6.66
N ALA A 9 6.35 -9.20 7.36
CA ALA A 9 4.89 -9.12 7.30
C ALA A 9 4.38 -7.81 7.95
N VAL A 10 3.68 -7.00 7.18
CA VAL A 10 3.09 -5.73 7.61
C VAL A 10 1.58 -5.74 7.38
N ARG A 11 0.81 -5.50 8.44
CA ARG A 11 -0.65 -5.40 8.34
C ARG A 11 -1.07 -4.04 7.81
N LEU A 12 -1.72 -4.03 6.64
CA LEU A 12 -2.37 -2.85 6.09
C LEU A 12 -3.85 -2.77 6.52
N SER A 13 -4.14 -1.82 7.40
CA SER A 13 -5.50 -1.48 7.84
C SER A 13 -6.17 -0.45 6.93
N ASN A 14 -7.50 -0.57 6.76
CA ASN A 14 -8.33 0.29 5.90
C ASN A 14 -7.73 0.49 4.49
N PRO A 15 -7.45 -0.60 3.75
CA PRO A 15 -6.77 -0.52 2.46
C PRO A 15 -7.56 0.33 1.44
N ASP A 16 -8.89 0.29 1.50
CA ASP A 16 -9.77 0.97 0.54
C ASP A 16 -10.02 2.44 0.90
N LYS A 17 -9.37 2.97 1.95
CA LYS A 17 -9.46 4.39 2.28
C LYS A 17 -8.80 5.21 1.18
N VAL A 18 -9.57 6.09 0.55
CA VAL A 18 -9.08 7.03 -0.45
C VAL A 18 -8.14 8.04 0.20
N TYR A 19 -6.92 8.15 -0.32
CA TYR A 19 -5.88 9.09 0.13
C TYR A 19 -5.73 10.26 -0.84
N PHE A 20 -5.96 10.03 -2.14
CA PHE A 20 -5.89 11.06 -3.17
C PHE A 20 -7.23 11.13 -3.92
N PRO A 21 -8.22 11.87 -3.40
CA PRO A 21 -9.58 11.89 -3.96
C PRO A 21 -9.65 12.29 -5.44
N GLU A 22 -8.84 13.27 -5.85
CA GLU A 22 -8.81 13.75 -7.24
C GLU A 22 -8.37 12.68 -8.24
N LYS A 23 -7.55 11.73 -7.80
CA LYS A 23 -7.00 10.63 -8.63
C LYS A 23 -7.63 9.27 -8.31
N GLY A 24 -8.46 9.19 -7.28
CA GLY A 24 -9.07 7.94 -6.81
C GLY A 24 -8.12 6.98 -6.08
N TYR A 25 -6.87 7.37 -5.80
CA TYR A 25 -5.93 6.44 -5.18
C TYR A 25 -6.23 6.19 -3.71
N THR A 26 -6.21 4.91 -3.35
CA THR A 26 -6.42 4.36 -2.02
C THR A 26 -5.10 4.15 -1.29
N LYS A 27 -5.20 3.88 0.01
CA LYS A 27 -4.04 3.50 0.85
C LYS A 27 -3.34 2.25 0.29
N ARG A 28 -4.09 1.32 -0.30
CA ARG A 28 -3.54 0.14 -0.97
C ARG A 28 -2.65 0.53 -2.14
N ASP A 29 -3.16 1.38 -3.04
CA ASP A 29 -2.42 1.77 -4.25
C ASP A 29 -1.07 2.42 -3.91
N VAL A 30 -1.05 3.22 -2.85
CA VAL A 30 0.19 3.84 -2.35
C VAL A 30 1.16 2.80 -1.81
N ALA A 31 0.67 1.84 -1.03
CA ALA A 31 1.51 0.78 -0.48
C ALA A 31 2.09 -0.10 -1.59
N GLU A 32 1.27 -0.49 -2.56
CA GLU A 32 1.68 -1.29 -3.72
C GLU A 32 2.71 -0.54 -4.58
N TYR A 33 2.55 0.78 -4.77
CA TYR A 33 3.54 1.61 -5.46
C TYR A 33 4.91 1.55 -4.76
N PHE A 34 4.96 1.73 -3.43
CA PHE A 34 6.23 1.67 -2.70
C PHE A 34 6.87 0.28 -2.73
N LEU A 35 6.07 -0.79 -2.70
CA LEU A 35 6.57 -2.16 -2.87
C LEU A 35 7.15 -2.38 -4.28
N ALA A 36 6.52 -1.81 -5.31
CA ALA A 36 6.97 -1.96 -6.69
C ALA A 36 8.29 -1.23 -7.00
N VAL A 37 8.54 -0.08 -6.35
CA VAL A 37 9.74 0.74 -6.59
C VAL A 37 10.83 0.58 -5.52
N GLY A 38 10.48 0.03 -4.36
CA GLY A 38 11.41 -0.33 -3.30
C GLY A 38 12.04 -1.70 -3.52
N PRO A 39 13.07 -2.07 -2.75
CA PRO A 39 13.67 -3.40 -2.81
C PRO A 39 12.76 -4.54 -2.30
N GLY A 40 11.48 -4.26 -2.04
CA GLY A 40 10.64 -5.06 -1.16
C GLY A 40 10.96 -4.71 0.28
#